data_AF-A0A2D5AL34-F1
#
_entry.id   AF-A0A2D5AL34-F1
#
_cell.length_a   1.000
_cell.length_b   1.000
_cell.length_c   1.000
_cell.angle_alpha   90.00
_cell.angle_beta   90.00
_cell.angle_gamma   90.00
#
_symmetry.space_group_name_H-M   'P 1'
#
loop_
_entity.id
_entity.type
_entity.pdbx_description
1 polymer ?
#
loop_
_entity_poly.entity_id
_entity_poly.type
_entity_poly.pdbx_seq_one_letter_code
_entity_poly.pdbx_strand_id
1 'polypeptide(L)'
;MKSLLLIALTSLLSSSSLLADTPPALSATKAAQIAQDDLSSRGLEEEIYIWQMTYKKDSLVNEEAYWEVLWNKAFKAQTKGRKEYGLRIRMNGDYRRAVK
;
A
#
# COMPACT_ATOMS: atom_id res chain seq x y z
N MET A 1 22.76 35.03 -38.93
CA MET A 1 22.52 35.17 -37.47
C MET A 1 21.09 34.78 -37.01
N LYS A 2 20.27 34.11 -37.84
CA LYS A 2 18.91 33.69 -37.45
C LYS A 2 18.81 32.21 -37.07
N SER A 3 19.77 31.38 -37.49
CA SER A 3 19.74 29.93 -37.27
C SER A 3 20.27 29.47 -35.89
N LEU A 4 20.98 30.34 -35.16
CA LEU A 4 21.50 30.03 -33.82
C LEU A 4 20.44 30.14 -32.71
N LEU A 5 19.32 30.84 -32.98
CA LEU A 5 18.22 31.01 -32.02
C LEU A 5 17.32 29.77 -31.90
N LEU A 6 17.31 28.90 -32.91
CA LEU A 6 16.42 27.73 -32.93
C LEU A 6 16.96 26.54 -32.11
N ILE A 7 18.30 26.45 -31.96
CA ILE A 7 18.95 25.36 -31.22
C ILE A 7 18.86 25.60 -29.71
N ALA A 8 18.88 26.86 -29.27
CA ALA A 8 18.75 27.19 -27.85
C ALA A 8 17.34 26.91 -27.29
N LEU A 9 16.30 26.97 -28.13
CA LEU A 9 14.92 26.77 -27.67
C LEU A 9 14.52 25.29 -27.53
N THR A 10 15.20 24.38 -28.24
CA THR A 10 14.93 22.94 -28.17
C THR A 10 15.62 22.26 -26.99
N SER A 11 16.68 22.85 -26.42
CA SER A 11 17.36 22.35 -25.21
C SER A 11 16.63 22.61 -23.89
N LEU A 12 15.60 23.47 -23.87
CA LEU A 12 14.81 23.75 -22.65
C LEU A 12 13.60 22.82 -22.46
N LEU A 13 13.26 22.00 -23.45
CA LEU A 13 12.07 21.14 -23.42
C LEU A 13 12.37 19.69 -22.95
N SER A 14 13.63 19.35 -22.66
CA SER A 14 14.03 18.00 -22.26
C SER A 14 13.98 17.73 -20.75
N SER A 15 13.67 18.73 -19.92
CA SER A 15 13.66 18.59 -18.45
C SER A 15 12.38 17.95 -17.89
N SER A 16 11.40 17.62 -18.74
CA SER A 16 10.12 17.00 -18.34
C SER A 16 10.23 15.49 -18.11
N SER A 17 11.41 15.00 -17.75
CA SER A 17 11.59 13.60 -17.38
C SER A 17 11.20 13.42 -15.91
N LEU A 18 10.09 12.71 -15.71
CA LEU A 18 9.85 11.82 -14.57
C LEU A 18 9.42 12.46 -13.25
N LEU A 19 8.15 12.89 -13.18
CA LEU A 19 7.36 12.57 -11.96
C LEU A 19 7.01 11.07 -12.04
N ALA A 20 8.02 10.22 -11.89
CA ALA A 20 7.79 8.80 -11.68
C ALA A 20 7.16 8.65 -10.29
N ASP A 21 6.00 8.00 -10.23
CA ASP A 21 5.38 7.69 -8.95
C ASP A 21 6.37 6.84 -8.14
N THR A 22 6.79 7.33 -6.98
CA THR A 22 7.76 6.61 -6.15
C THR A 22 7.15 5.26 -5.77
N PRO A 23 7.87 4.14 -6.00
CA PRO A 23 7.32 2.83 -5.64
C PRO A 23 7.05 2.78 -4.13
N PRO A 24 6.05 1.99 -3.69
CA PRO A 24 5.78 1.80 -2.28
C PRO A 24 7.04 1.35 -1.54
N ALA A 25 7.37 2.01 -0.43
CA ALA A 25 8.56 1.65 0.36
C ALA A 25 8.48 0.22 0.93
N LEU A 26 7.26 -0.27 1.16
CA LEU A 26 6.98 -1.67 1.49
C LEU A 26 6.40 -2.39 0.28
N SER A 27 7.06 -3.46 -0.19
CA SER A 27 6.56 -4.24 -1.32
C SER A 27 5.28 -5.02 -0.97
N ALA A 28 4.47 -5.31 -1.99
CA ALA A 28 3.30 -6.18 -1.88
C ALA A 28 3.64 -7.54 -1.25
N THR A 29 4.74 -8.17 -1.68
CA THR A 29 5.21 -9.45 -1.12
C THR A 29 5.50 -9.35 0.37
N LYS A 30 6.15 -8.26 0.83
CA LYS A 30 6.44 -8.09 2.26
C LYS A 30 5.17 -7.84 3.08
N ALA A 31 4.22 -7.08 2.53
CA ALA A 31 2.91 -6.88 3.15
C ALA A 31 2.11 -8.20 3.25
N ALA A 32 2.12 -9.02 2.20
CA ALA A 32 1.50 -10.34 2.22
C ALA A 32 2.15 -11.26 3.27
N GLN A 33 3.49 -11.23 3.40
CA GLN A 33 4.19 -11.99 4.43
C GLN A 33 3.76 -11.55 5.84
N ILE A 34 3.72 -10.23 6.12
CA ILE A 34 3.27 -9.71 7.42
C ILE A 34 1.85 -10.19 7.73
N ALA A 35 0.94 -10.16 6.76
CA ALA A 35 -0.41 -10.65 6.93
C ALA A 35 -0.48 -12.17 7.18
N GLN A 36 0.34 -12.96 6.48
CA GLN A 36 0.38 -14.41 6.67
C GLN A 36 0.98 -14.81 8.03
N ASP A 37 2.05 -14.14 8.44
CA ASP A 37 2.68 -14.34 9.76
C ASP A 37 1.69 -14.02 10.88
N ASP A 38 0.88 -12.98 10.69
CA ASP A 38 -0.14 -12.59 11.64
C ASP A 38 -1.30 -13.60 11.75
N LEU A 39 -1.69 -14.24 10.66
CA LEU A 39 -2.67 -15.35 10.71
C LEU A 39 -2.06 -16.58 11.37
N SER A 40 -0.82 -16.93 11.02
CA SER A 40 -0.14 -18.12 11.56
C SER A 40 0.17 -18.00 13.04
N SER A 41 0.58 -16.82 13.51
CA SER A 41 0.79 -16.57 14.95
C SER A 41 -0.48 -16.73 15.80
N ARG A 42 -1.66 -16.76 15.16
CA ARG A 42 -2.98 -16.91 15.78
C ARG A 42 -3.63 -18.26 15.49
N GLY A 43 -3.00 -19.14 14.72
CA GLY A 43 -3.58 -20.43 14.32
C GLY A 43 -4.81 -20.29 13.41
N LEU A 44 -4.84 -19.26 12.55
CA LEU A 44 -5.97 -18.95 11.67
C LEU A 44 -5.71 -19.29 10.20
N GLU A 45 -4.49 -19.70 9.84
CA GLU A 45 -4.01 -19.87 8.46
C GLU A 45 -4.71 -20.97 7.67
N GLU A 46 -5.35 -21.93 8.35
CA GLU A 46 -6.10 -23.01 7.69
C GLU A 46 -7.52 -22.58 7.27
N GLU A 47 -8.08 -21.55 7.93
CA GLU A 47 -9.46 -21.10 7.71
C GLU A 47 -9.58 -19.73 7.07
N ILE A 48 -8.61 -18.86 7.36
CA ILE A 48 -8.55 -17.47 6.94
C ILE A 48 -7.37 -17.32 5.99
N TYR A 49 -7.62 -16.75 4.83
CA TYR A 49 -6.58 -16.47 3.85
C TYR A 49 -6.78 -15.08 3.23
N ILE A 50 -5.69 -14.55 2.67
CA ILE A 50 -5.70 -13.29 1.94
C ILE A 50 -6.58 -13.45 0.69
N TRP A 51 -7.71 -12.74 0.67
CA TRP A 51 -8.62 -12.71 -0.47
C TRP A 51 -8.26 -11.61 -1.47
N GLN A 52 -7.90 -10.44 -0.95
CA GLN A 52 -7.58 -9.28 -1.76
C GLN A 52 -6.50 -8.45 -1.06
N MET A 53 -5.62 -7.86 -1.85
CA MET A 53 -4.64 -6.90 -1.37
C MET A 53 -4.60 -5.69 -2.30
N THR A 54 -4.70 -4.48 -1.74
CA THR A 54 -4.80 -3.23 -2.52
C THR A 54 -3.90 -2.16 -1.91
N TYR A 55 -3.11 -1.49 -2.75
CA TYR A 55 -2.37 -0.30 -2.33
C TYR A 55 -3.34 0.89 -2.23
N LYS A 56 -3.33 1.59 -1.11
CA LYS A 56 -4.15 2.78 -0.89
C LYS A 56 -3.27 3.91 -0.38
N LYS A 57 -3.68 5.13 -0.71
CA LYS A 57 -3.11 6.38 -0.19
C LYS A 57 -4.27 7.21 0.35
N ASP A 58 -4.27 7.50 1.65
CA ASP A 58 -5.31 8.34 2.22
C ASP A 58 -5.18 9.77 1.65
N SER A 59 -6.28 10.33 1.17
CA SER A 59 -6.30 11.63 0.47
C SER A 59 -6.49 12.83 1.39
N LEU A 60 -6.38 12.65 2.72
CA LEU A 60 -6.67 13.69 3.71
C LEU A 60 -5.50 13.87 4.69
N VAL A 61 -4.95 15.09 4.75
CA VAL A 61 -4.00 15.73 5.70
C VAL A 61 -2.71 14.97 6.04
N ASN A 62 -2.72 13.64 6.11
CA ASN A 62 -1.56 12.77 6.21
C ASN A 62 -1.69 11.73 5.09
N GLU A 63 -0.95 11.95 4.00
CA GLU A 63 -0.85 11.06 2.84
C GLU A 63 -0.19 9.71 3.17
N GLU A 64 -0.66 9.04 4.22
CA GLU A 64 -0.12 7.76 4.65
C GLU A 64 -0.57 6.69 3.67
N ALA A 65 0.39 6.20 2.88
CA ALA A 65 0.19 5.04 2.05
C ALA A 65 0.16 3.77 2.90
N TYR A 66 -0.69 2.81 2.53
CA TYR A 66 -0.77 1.51 3.17
C TYR A 66 -1.21 0.43 2.19
N TRP A 67 -0.87 -0.81 2.51
CA TRP A 67 -1.49 -1.99 1.94
C TRP A 67 -2.74 -2.34 2.75
N GLU A 68 -3.90 -2.34 2.11
CA GLU A 68 -5.10 -2.95 2.65
C GLU A 68 -5.13 -4.42 2.25
N VAL A 69 -5.12 -5.30 3.25
CA VAL A 69 -5.21 -6.76 3.09
C VAL A 69 -6.58 -7.18 3.60
N LEU A 70 -7.37 -7.85 2.77
CA LEU A 70 -8.71 -8.33 3.13
C LEU A 70 -8.73 -9.85 3.24
N TRP A 71 -9.46 -10.33 4.23
CA TRP A 71 -9.68 -11.76 4.49
C TRP A 71 -10.81 -12.33 3.63
N ASN A 72 -10.78 -13.63 3.38
CA ASN A 72 -11.87 -14.37 2.73
C ASN A 72 -13.21 -14.26 3.48
N LYS A 73 -13.17 -14.22 4.82
CA LYS A 73 -14.35 -14.06 5.69
C LYS A 73 -13.97 -13.20 6.90
N ALA A 74 -14.95 -12.48 7.42
CA ALA A 74 -14.78 -11.76 8.69
C ALA A 74 -14.87 -12.73 9.87
N PHE A 75 -14.07 -12.50 10.92
CA PHE A 75 -14.07 -13.32 12.14
C PHE A 75 -14.06 -12.44 13.39
N LYS A 76 -14.19 -13.05 14.57
CA LYS A 76 -14.27 -12.33 15.84
C LYS A 76 -12.96 -11.55 16.07
N ALA A 77 -13.04 -10.23 16.17
CA ALA A 77 -11.88 -9.40 16.47
C ALA A 77 -11.44 -9.59 17.93
N GLN A 78 -10.20 -9.22 18.22
CA GLN A 78 -9.71 -9.08 19.60
C GLN A 78 -10.48 -8.00 20.37
N THR A 79 -11.00 -6.97 19.69
CA THR A 79 -11.88 -5.97 20.28
C THR A 79 -13.29 -6.52 20.48
N LYS A 80 -13.79 -6.47 21.72
CA LYS A 80 -15.12 -7.00 22.09
C LYS A 80 -16.21 -6.40 21.20
N GLY A 81 -17.04 -7.27 20.62
CA GLY A 81 -18.19 -6.88 19.81
C GLY A 81 -17.88 -6.51 18.35
N ARG A 82 -16.61 -6.56 17.92
CA ARG A 82 -16.22 -6.22 16.54
C ARG A 82 -15.84 -7.45 15.73
N LYS A 83 -15.95 -7.34 14.41
CA LYS A 83 -15.45 -8.34 13.47
C LYS A 83 -14.23 -7.80 12.73
N GLU A 84 -13.17 -8.60 12.70
CA GLU A 84 -11.98 -8.32 11.90
C GLU A 84 -12.22 -8.82 10.47
N TYR A 85 -11.87 -7.99 9.49
CA TYR A 85 -12.04 -8.30 8.06
C TYR A 85 -10.75 -8.10 7.25
N GLY A 86 -9.68 -7.63 7.88
CA GLY A 86 -8.42 -7.37 7.20
C GLY A 86 -7.37 -6.67 8.06
N LEU A 87 -6.27 -6.29 7.43
CA LEU A 87 -5.22 -5.43 7.98
C LEU A 87 -5.01 -4.19 7.12
N ARG A 88 -4.56 -3.12 7.77
CA ARG A 88 -3.92 -1.98 7.11
C ARG A 88 -2.46 -1.96 7.51
N ILE A 89 -1.57 -2.24 6.56
CA ILE A 89 -0.13 -2.34 6.76
C ILE A 89 0.52 -1.09 6.18
N ARG A 90 1.12 -0.28 7.05
CA ARG A 90 1.79 0.97 6.70
C ARG A 90 3.10 0.69 5.97
N MET A 91 3.61 1.70 5.28
CA MET A 91 4.88 1.58 4.53
C MET A 91 6.11 1.33 5.43
N ASN A 92 6.03 1.53 6.74
CA ASN A 92 7.08 1.18 7.69
C ASN A 92 6.98 -0.27 8.23
N GLY A 93 5.97 -1.03 7.82
CA GLY A 93 5.72 -2.41 8.28
C GLY A 93 4.80 -2.54 9.49
N ASP A 94 4.48 -1.44 10.19
CA ASP A 94 3.48 -1.46 11.26
C ASP A 94 2.09 -1.70 10.67
N TYR A 95 1.21 -2.34 11.44
CA TYR A 95 -0.16 -2.59 10.97
C TYR A 95 -1.22 -2.40 12.04
N ARG A 96 -2.45 -2.19 11.58
CA ARG A 96 -3.66 -2.12 12.40
C ARG A 96 -4.72 -3.05 11.86
N ARG A 97 -5.59 -3.55 12.75
CA ARG A 97 -6.75 -4.37 12.38
C ARG A 97 -7.80 -3.53 11.67
N ALA A 98 -8.27 -4.00 10.53
CA ALA A 98 -9.46 -3.49 9.90
C ALA A 98 -10.67 -4.18 10.53
N VAL A 99 -11.41 -3.45 11.37
CA VAL A 99 -12.55 -3.97 12.14
C VAL A 99 -13.83 -3.20 11.84
N LYS A 100 -14.97 -3.88 11.91
CA LYS A 100 -16.31 -3.29 11.87
C LYS A 100 -17.11 -3.71 13.08
#